data_AF-A0A5C6TU69-F1
#
_entry.id   AF-A0A5C6TU69-F1
#
_cell.length_a   1.000
_cell.length_b   1.000
_cell.length_c   1.000
_cell.angle_alpha   90.00
_cell.angle_beta   90.00
_cell.angle_gamma   90.00
#
_symmetry.space_group_name_H-M   'P 1'
#
loop_
_entity.id
_entity.type
_entity.pdbx_description
1 polymer ?
#
loop_
_entity_poly.entity_id
_entity_poly.type
_entity_poly.pdbx_seq_one_letter_code
_entity_poly.pdbx_strand_id
1 'polypeptide(L)'
;MKMRRLLAATVLLLSTPLPAQELPEGQSEADYEAWLDAAPGRRGQVLSFEAWQAAAGVAHAVPTYQVLRTASMWRECNGQPFEVAPPNLWPGMANTIRYIRDHVERSVGTVEVVSGYRDPALNACAHGAPGSAHQGYFALDMIPVQPLDRHDLMRRLCAMHARSGRAARVGLGFYAFQRFHIDTNGFRRWGSSGPNHNESPCAVIERGEDPEPPGTEAVPRAAR
;
A
#
# COMPACT_ATOMS: atom_id res chain seq x y z
N MET A 1 64.79 11.65 18.79
CA MET A 1 63.63 10.73 18.66
C MET A 1 62.35 11.56 18.69
N LYS A 2 61.73 11.86 17.53
CA LYS A 2 60.54 12.75 17.45
C LYS A 2 59.28 11.88 17.45
N MET A 3 58.45 12.06 18.48
CA MET A 3 57.22 11.30 18.71
C MET A 3 56.10 11.88 17.83
N ARG A 4 55.63 11.11 16.83
CA ARG A 4 54.47 11.47 15.99
C ARG A 4 53.19 11.17 16.76
N ARG A 5 52.42 12.21 17.11
CA ARG A 5 51.05 12.05 17.62
C ARG A 5 50.13 11.74 16.44
N LEU A 6 49.52 10.55 16.43
CA LEU A 6 48.44 10.19 15.54
C LEU A 6 47.15 10.83 16.06
N LEU A 7 46.57 11.76 15.30
CA LEU A 7 45.19 12.21 15.53
C LEU A 7 44.25 11.12 15.00
N ALA A 8 43.49 10.49 15.89
CA ALA A 8 42.35 9.67 15.51
C ALA A 8 41.21 10.59 15.04
N ALA A 9 40.89 10.55 13.76
CA ALA A 9 39.70 11.20 13.22
C ALA A 9 38.48 10.31 13.48
N THR A 10 37.65 10.69 14.45
CA THR A 10 36.37 10.03 14.69
C THR A 10 35.41 10.41 13.57
N VAL A 11 35.15 9.47 12.65
CA VAL A 11 34.10 9.62 11.63
C VAL A 11 32.76 9.39 12.32
N LEU A 12 32.00 10.48 12.57
CA LEU A 12 30.59 10.38 12.92
C LEU A 12 29.81 9.93 11.67
N LEU A 13 29.36 8.68 11.68
CA LEU A 13 28.34 8.19 10.75
C LEU A 13 27.03 8.91 11.05
N LEU A 14 26.73 9.97 10.30
CA LEU A 14 25.39 10.55 10.26
C LEU A 14 24.48 9.53 9.58
N SER A 15 23.68 8.81 10.37
CA SER A 15 22.57 8.00 9.86
C SER A 15 21.58 8.93 9.18
N THR A 16 21.54 8.89 7.84
CA THR A 16 20.52 9.58 7.06
C THR A 16 19.16 9.03 7.48
N PRO A 17 18.20 9.88 7.91
CA PRO A 17 16.86 9.40 8.17
C PRO A 17 16.31 8.83 6.87
N LEU A 18 15.78 7.62 6.92
CA LEU A 18 14.99 7.07 5.82
C LEU A 18 13.90 8.09 5.47
N PRO A 19 13.68 8.44 4.19
CA PRO A 19 12.56 9.30 3.81
C PRO A 19 11.28 8.80 4.51
N ALA A 20 10.67 9.71 5.27
CA ALA A 20 9.55 9.38 6.13
C ALA A 20 8.39 8.91 5.27
N GLN A 21 7.90 7.73 5.61
CA GLN A 21 6.72 7.13 5.03
C GLN A 21 5.50 7.98 5.42
N GLU A 22 4.91 8.69 4.47
CA GLU A 22 3.71 9.47 4.72
C GLU A 22 2.51 8.53 4.91
N LEU A 23 2.10 8.36 6.16
CA LEU A 23 0.78 7.86 6.51
C LEU A 23 -0.27 8.83 5.97
N PRO A 24 -1.44 8.35 5.52
CA PRO A 24 -2.44 9.25 4.96
C PRO A 24 -2.95 10.22 6.03
N GLU A 25 -2.72 11.52 5.81
CA GLU A 25 -3.18 12.55 6.73
C GLU A 25 -4.72 12.57 6.83
N GLY A 26 -5.23 12.69 8.06
CA GLY A 26 -6.67 12.73 8.32
C GLY A 26 -7.39 11.40 8.08
N GLN A 27 -6.66 10.28 8.04
CA GLN A 27 -7.22 8.92 8.00
C GLN A 27 -6.68 8.05 9.15
N SER A 28 -6.38 8.64 10.31
CA SER A 28 -6.06 7.89 11.53
C SER A 28 -7.29 7.19 12.11
N GLU A 29 -7.10 6.32 13.10
CA GLU A 29 -8.22 5.71 13.82
C GLU A 29 -9.07 6.77 14.56
N ALA A 30 -8.46 7.84 15.07
CA ALA A 30 -9.18 8.95 15.67
C ALA A 30 -10.03 9.72 14.63
N ASP A 31 -9.51 9.92 13.42
CA ASP A 31 -10.28 10.52 12.32
C ASP A 31 -11.45 9.63 11.89
N TYR A 32 -11.26 8.30 11.95
CA TYR A 32 -12.31 7.33 11.68
C TYR A 32 -13.45 7.42 12.70
N GLU A 33 -13.15 7.51 14.00
CA GLU A 33 -14.18 7.69 15.02
C GLU A 33 -14.92 9.03 14.85
N ALA A 34 -14.19 10.11 14.55
CA ALA A 34 -14.81 11.40 14.24
C ALA A 34 -15.71 11.31 12.98
N TRP A 35 -15.28 10.55 11.97
CA TRP A 35 -16.09 10.27 10.78
C TRP A 35 -17.35 9.47 11.15
N LEU A 36 -17.27 8.45 12.00
CA LEU A 36 -18.44 7.69 12.45
C LEU A 36 -19.49 8.58 13.13
N ASP A 37 -19.05 9.53 13.95
CA ASP A 37 -19.92 10.40 14.73
C ASP A 37 -20.53 11.55 13.91
N ALA A 38 -19.91 11.91 12.79
CA ALA A 38 -20.37 13.01 11.94
C ALA A 38 -21.66 12.73 11.15
N ALA A 39 -22.16 11.48 11.08
CA ALA A 39 -23.45 11.20 10.44
C ALA A 39 -24.20 9.99 11.04
N PRO A 40 -25.50 10.14 11.37
CA PRO A 40 -26.33 9.06 11.89
C PRO A 40 -26.60 8.02 10.79
N GLY A 41 -25.79 6.97 10.75
CA GLY A 41 -25.91 5.89 9.76
C GLY A 41 -24.58 5.18 9.48
N ARG A 42 -23.45 5.89 9.63
CA ARG A 42 -22.11 5.33 9.40
C ARG A 42 -21.81 4.14 10.30
N ARG A 43 -22.12 4.25 11.60
CA ARG A 43 -21.99 3.15 12.56
C ARG A 43 -22.78 1.91 12.13
N GLY A 44 -24.02 2.07 11.65
CA GLY A 44 -24.83 0.95 11.16
C GLY A 44 -24.27 0.29 9.89
N GLN A 45 -23.73 1.09 8.96
CA GLN A 45 -23.08 0.59 7.75
C GLN A 45 -21.81 -0.19 8.09
N VAL A 46 -20.99 0.32 9.00
CA VAL A 46 -19.78 -0.37 9.48
C VAL A 46 -20.13 -1.68 10.17
N LEU A 47 -21.12 -1.69 11.08
CA LEU A 47 -21.53 -2.93 11.75
C LEU A 47 -22.00 -3.99 10.74
N SER A 48 -22.70 -3.57 9.67
CA SER A 48 -23.11 -4.47 8.59
C SER A 48 -21.90 -5.02 7.82
N PHE A 49 -20.91 -4.17 7.55
CA PHE A 49 -19.67 -4.55 6.89
C PHE A 49 -18.82 -5.50 7.77
N GLU A 50 -18.70 -5.25 9.06
CA GLU A 50 -17.99 -6.12 10.02
C GLU A 50 -18.67 -7.48 10.18
N ALA A 51 -20.00 -7.51 10.26
CA ALA A 51 -20.76 -8.76 10.25
C ALA A 51 -20.51 -9.55 8.96
N TRP A 52 -20.45 -8.88 7.82
CA TRP A 52 -20.08 -9.52 6.55
C TRP A 52 -18.64 -10.05 6.57
N GLN A 53 -17.67 -9.28 7.08
CA GLN A 53 -16.27 -9.72 7.20
C GLN A 53 -16.15 -10.98 8.07
N ALA A 54 -16.91 -11.05 9.16
CA ALA A 54 -16.97 -12.22 10.03
C ALA A 54 -17.55 -13.44 9.28
N ALA A 55 -18.68 -13.27 8.59
CA ALA A 55 -19.31 -14.32 7.79
C ALA A 55 -18.40 -14.81 6.64
N ALA A 56 -17.60 -13.92 6.05
CA ALA A 56 -16.63 -14.24 5.01
C ALA A 56 -15.32 -14.85 5.57
N GLY A 57 -15.13 -14.92 6.89
CA GLY A 57 -13.91 -15.46 7.51
C GLY A 57 -12.66 -14.59 7.28
N VAL A 58 -12.85 -13.28 7.14
CA VAL A 58 -11.79 -12.29 6.90
C VAL A 58 -11.71 -11.19 7.96
N ALA A 59 -12.58 -11.24 8.97
CA ALA A 59 -12.53 -10.33 10.11
C ALA A 59 -11.16 -10.37 10.79
N HIS A 60 -10.72 -9.20 11.30
CA HIS A 60 -9.49 -9.00 12.07
C HIS A 60 -8.17 -9.31 11.35
N ALA A 61 -8.20 -9.69 10.07
CA ALA A 61 -6.99 -9.84 9.27
C ALA A 61 -6.30 -8.49 9.01
N VAL A 62 -7.09 -7.42 8.88
CA VAL A 62 -6.65 -6.03 8.84
C VAL A 62 -7.67 -5.21 9.66
N PRO A 63 -7.28 -4.14 10.37
CA PRO A 63 -8.25 -3.31 11.10
C PRO A 63 -9.31 -2.70 10.17
N THR A 64 -10.58 -2.76 10.56
CA THR A 64 -11.72 -2.28 9.76
C THR A 64 -11.49 -0.84 9.27
N TYR A 65 -11.07 0.07 10.15
CA TYR A 65 -10.87 1.47 9.79
C TYR A 65 -9.86 1.67 8.65
N GLN A 66 -8.82 0.81 8.57
CA GLN A 66 -7.83 0.89 7.48
C GLN A 66 -8.41 0.39 6.16
N VAL A 67 -9.20 -0.69 6.19
CA VAL A 67 -9.87 -1.24 5.00
C VAL A 67 -10.91 -0.27 4.42
N LEU A 68 -11.46 0.61 5.27
CA LEU A 68 -12.41 1.66 4.89
C LEU A 68 -11.75 2.97 4.45
N ARG A 69 -10.42 3.12 4.51
CA ARG A 69 -9.72 4.29 3.97
C ARG A 69 -9.98 4.41 2.48
N THR A 70 -10.22 5.62 2.00
CA THR A 70 -10.43 5.89 0.58
C THR A 70 -9.11 6.15 -0.16
N ALA A 71 -9.05 7.09 -1.09
CA ALA A 71 -7.79 7.51 -1.72
C ALA A 71 -6.92 8.29 -0.72
N SER A 72 -5.60 8.21 -0.84
CA SER A 72 -4.71 9.07 -0.04
C SER A 72 -4.87 10.56 -0.39
N MET A 73 -5.26 10.86 -1.65
CA MET A 73 -5.58 12.20 -2.13
C MET A 73 -7.02 12.65 -1.78
N TRP A 74 -7.67 12.05 -0.79
CA TRP A 74 -9.07 12.33 -0.51
C TRP A 74 -9.32 13.82 -0.25
N ARG A 75 -8.38 14.51 0.40
CA ARG A 75 -8.53 15.92 0.78
C ARG A 75 -8.42 16.84 -0.43
N GLU A 76 -7.41 16.63 -1.26
CA GLU A 76 -7.19 17.34 -2.53
C GLU A 76 -8.37 17.13 -3.48
N CYS A 77 -8.97 15.94 -3.43
CA CYS A 77 -10.13 15.58 -4.21
C CYS A 77 -11.47 15.97 -3.61
N ASN A 78 -11.48 16.65 -2.45
CA ASN A 78 -12.71 16.98 -1.72
C ASN A 78 -13.63 15.76 -1.52
N GLY A 79 -13.04 14.58 -1.35
CA GLY A 79 -13.69 13.31 -1.07
C GLY A 79 -13.86 13.06 0.42
N GLN A 80 -14.37 11.89 0.79
CA GLN A 80 -14.42 11.46 2.18
C GLN A 80 -13.15 10.69 2.56
N PRO A 81 -12.63 10.83 3.80
CA PRO A 81 -11.46 10.07 4.26
C PRO A 81 -11.76 8.58 4.40
N PHE A 82 -13.01 8.22 4.71
CA PHE A 82 -13.47 6.84 4.84
C PHE A 82 -14.78 6.63 4.11
N GLU A 83 -14.99 5.41 3.62
CA GLU A 83 -16.22 5.01 2.97
C GLU A 83 -16.45 3.51 3.10
N VAL A 84 -17.69 3.12 3.43
CA VAL A 84 -18.13 1.72 3.29
C VAL A 84 -18.53 1.51 1.83
N ALA A 85 -17.78 0.68 1.12
CA ALA A 85 -18.09 0.32 -0.27
C ALA A 85 -19.53 -0.22 -0.40
N PRO A 86 -20.21 -0.04 -1.55
CA PRO A 86 -21.51 -0.64 -1.80
C PRO A 86 -21.53 -2.16 -1.50
N PRO A 87 -22.57 -2.69 -0.82
CA PRO A 87 -22.58 -4.10 -0.38
C PRO A 87 -22.38 -5.14 -1.47
N ASN A 88 -22.81 -4.86 -2.70
CA ASN A 88 -22.61 -5.73 -3.84
C ASN A 88 -21.13 -5.89 -4.26
N LEU A 89 -20.23 -5.01 -3.79
CA LEU A 89 -18.80 -5.08 -4.06
C LEU A 89 -18.01 -5.83 -2.97
N TRP A 90 -18.57 -6.02 -1.78
CA TRP A 90 -17.86 -6.66 -0.66
C TRP A 90 -17.23 -8.02 -1.00
N PRO A 91 -17.89 -8.93 -1.76
CA PRO A 91 -17.28 -10.21 -2.14
C PRO A 91 -15.92 -10.08 -2.83
N GLY A 92 -15.68 -8.97 -3.53
CA GLY A 92 -14.40 -8.70 -4.19
C GLY A 92 -13.22 -8.54 -3.22
N MET A 93 -13.46 -8.00 -2.03
CA MET A 93 -12.42 -7.73 -1.04
C MET A 93 -12.00 -8.96 -0.24
N ALA A 94 -12.88 -9.97 -0.12
CA ALA A 94 -12.62 -11.13 0.72
C ALA A 94 -11.35 -11.89 0.29
N ASN A 95 -11.14 -12.07 -1.01
CA ASN A 95 -9.93 -12.76 -1.50
C ASN A 95 -8.66 -11.93 -1.30
N THR A 96 -8.74 -10.61 -1.45
CA THR A 96 -7.63 -9.69 -1.21
C THR A 96 -7.20 -9.73 0.26
N ILE A 97 -8.13 -9.63 1.21
CA ILE A 97 -7.81 -9.71 2.64
C ILE A 97 -7.20 -11.07 3.00
N ARG A 98 -7.74 -12.19 2.49
CA ARG A 98 -7.13 -13.52 2.70
C ARG A 98 -5.71 -13.58 2.15
N TYR A 99 -5.49 -13.06 0.95
CA TYR A 99 -4.16 -13.06 0.34
C TYR A 99 -3.16 -12.23 1.13
N ILE A 100 -3.59 -11.10 1.68
CA ILE A 100 -2.75 -10.26 2.54
C ILE A 100 -2.31 -11.04 3.78
N ARG A 101 -3.26 -11.56 4.56
CA ARG A 101 -3.00 -12.38 5.74
C ARG A 101 -2.13 -13.59 5.44
N ASP A 102 -2.45 -14.31 4.37
CA ASP A 102 -1.86 -15.62 4.09
C ASP A 102 -0.56 -15.55 3.28
N HIS A 103 -0.24 -14.42 2.63
CA HIS A 103 0.96 -14.36 1.79
C HIS A 103 1.78 -13.08 2.00
N VAL A 104 1.13 -11.92 2.01
CA VAL A 104 1.82 -10.63 2.11
C VAL A 104 2.48 -10.49 3.48
N GLU A 105 1.72 -10.64 4.56
CA GLU A 105 2.26 -10.43 5.91
C GLU A 105 3.33 -11.45 6.29
N ARG A 106 3.21 -12.70 5.83
CA ARG A 106 4.26 -13.71 5.99
C ARG A 106 5.55 -13.36 5.23
N SER A 107 5.46 -12.52 4.20
CA SER A 107 6.59 -12.14 3.36
C SER A 107 7.27 -10.87 3.84
N VAL A 108 6.52 -9.88 4.33
CA VAL A 108 7.06 -8.54 4.62
C VAL A 108 6.80 -8.05 6.05
N GLY A 109 6.14 -8.87 6.88
CA GLY A 109 5.68 -8.46 8.21
C GLY A 109 4.34 -7.74 8.15
N THR A 110 3.91 -7.22 9.31
CA THR A 110 2.64 -6.47 9.43
C THR A 110 2.63 -5.27 8.49
N VAL A 111 1.47 -5.05 7.88
CA VAL A 111 1.23 -3.96 6.93
C VAL A 111 0.15 -3.03 7.43
N GLU A 112 0.22 -1.78 7.02
CA GLU A 112 -0.83 -0.79 7.19
C GLU A 112 -1.47 -0.50 5.83
N VAL A 113 -2.79 -0.67 5.73
CA VAL A 113 -3.55 -0.33 4.52
C VAL A 113 -3.73 1.17 4.48
N VAL A 114 -3.29 1.81 3.39
CA VAL A 114 -3.29 3.28 3.22
C VAL A 114 -4.24 3.75 2.12
N SER A 115 -4.86 2.81 1.39
CA SER A 115 -5.97 3.11 0.48
C SER A 115 -6.78 1.86 0.13
N GLY A 116 -8.10 1.97 0.18
CA GLY A 116 -9.06 0.91 -0.14
C GLY A 116 -10.03 1.32 -1.25
N TYR A 117 -11.33 1.28 -0.98
CA TYR A 117 -12.36 1.63 -1.97
C TYR A 117 -12.21 3.06 -2.49
N ARG A 118 -12.51 3.27 -3.78
CA ARG A 118 -12.62 4.61 -4.36
C ARG A 118 -13.88 4.65 -5.23
N ASP A 119 -14.82 5.52 -4.89
CA ASP A 119 -15.94 5.81 -5.78
C ASP A 119 -15.43 6.35 -7.13
N PRO A 120 -16.24 6.32 -8.21
CA PRO A 120 -15.79 6.74 -9.53
C PRO A 120 -15.25 8.18 -9.61
N ALA A 121 -15.83 9.13 -8.88
CA ALA A 121 -15.39 10.52 -8.89
C ALA A 121 -14.06 10.67 -8.16
N LEU A 122 -13.93 10.05 -6.98
CA LEU A 122 -12.68 10.05 -6.22
C LEU A 122 -11.56 9.33 -6.98
N ASN A 123 -11.85 8.19 -7.62
CA ASN A 123 -10.86 7.48 -8.43
C ASN A 123 -10.36 8.35 -9.60
N ALA A 124 -11.25 9.04 -10.31
CA ALA A 124 -10.87 9.91 -11.41
C ALA A 124 -10.02 11.10 -10.94
N CYS A 125 -10.40 11.75 -9.83
CA CYS A 125 -9.63 12.86 -9.27
C CYS A 125 -8.25 12.41 -8.78
N ALA A 126 -8.17 11.27 -8.08
CA ALA A 126 -6.90 10.71 -7.60
C ALA A 126 -6.07 10.05 -8.73
N HIS A 127 -6.34 10.39 -9.99
CA HIS A 127 -5.66 9.91 -11.19
C HIS A 127 -5.61 8.37 -11.32
N GLY A 128 -6.62 7.70 -10.77
CA GLY A 128 -6.79 6.25 -10.91
C GLY A 128 -7.08 5.87 -12.35
N ALA A 129 -6.56 4.72 -12.78
CA ALA A 129 -6.83 4.20 -14.11
C ALA A 129 -8.35 3.97 -14.31
N PRO A 130 -8.87 4.17 -15.54
CA PRO A 130 -10.20 3.68 -15.90
C PRO A 130 -10.29 2.17 -15.64
N GLY A 131 -11.28 1.73 -14.85
CA GLY A 131 -11.42 0.32 -14.47
C GLY A 131 -10.45 -0.13 -13.36
N SER A 132 -10.00 0.80 -12.52
CA SER A 132 -9.17 0.52 -11.34
C SER A 132 -9.81 -0.55 -10.44
N ALA A 133 -8.98 -1.47 -9.95
CA ALA A 133 -9.41 -2.49 -8.99
C ALA A 133 -9.93 -1.89 -7.66
N HIS A 134 -9.55 -0.65 -7.33
CA HIS A 134 -10.11 0.08 -6.18
C HIS A 134 -11.60 0.39 -6.35
N GLN A 135 -12.06 0.69 -7.57
CA GLN A 135 -13.47 0.96 -7.86
C GLN A 135 -14.33 -0.31 -7.75
N GLY A 136 -13.75 -1.47 -8.07
CA GLY A 136 -14.42 -2.77 -7.90
C GLY A 136 -14.29 -3.35 -6.48
N TYR A 137 -13.65 -2.63 -5.55
CA TYR A 137 -13.33 -3.10 -4.20
C TYR A 137 -12.54 -4.42 -4.16
N PHE A 138 -11.60 -4.56 -5.08
CA PHE A 138 -10.67 -5.70 -5.11
C PHE A 138 -9.28 -5.33 -4.60
N ALA A 139 -8.98 -4.05 -4.39
CA ALA A 139 -7.62 -3.57 -4.18
C ALA A 139 -7.40 -2.90 -2.82
N LEU A 140 -6.21 -3.12 -2.27
CA LEU A 140 -5.66 -2.37 -1.15
C LEU A 140 -4.24 -1.91 -1.49
N ASP A 141 -3.97 -0.63 -1.24
CA ASP A 141 -2.61 -0.12 -1.19
C ASP A 141 -2.12 -0.17 0.25
N MET A 142 -0.88 -0.58 0.43
CA MET A 142 -0.30 -0.84 1.73
C MET A 142 1.13 -0.36 1.83
N ILE A 143 1.57 -0.29 3.07
CA ILE A 143 2.96 -0.08 3.46
C ILE A 143 3.34 -1.07 4.58
N PRO A 144 4.62 -1.46 4.72
CA PRO A 144 5.10 -2.15 5.91
C PRO A 144 5.04 -1.23 7.13
N VAL A 145 4.59 -1.76 8.29
CA VAL A 145 4.59 -1.02 9.57
C VAL A 145 6.01 -0.88 10.11
N GLN A 146 6.81 -1.93 10.01
CA GLN A 146 8.21 -1.89 10.39
C GLN A 146 9.05 -1.39 9.21
N PRO A 147 10.05 -0.51 9.44
CA PRO A 147 10.93 -0.05 8.38
C PRO A 147 11.52 -1.24 7.61
N LEU A 148 11.26 -1.25 6.31
CA LEU A 148 11.79 -2.23 5.37
C LEU A 148 12.44 -1.46 4.23
N ASP A 149 13.69 -1.81 3.93
CA ASP A 149 14.37 -1.30 2.75
C ASP A 149 13.54 -1.60 1.50
N ARG A 150 13.46 -0.63 0.58
CA ARG A 150 12.56 -0.71 -0.58
C ARG A 150 12.97 -1.81 -1.54
N HIS A 151 14.28 -2.01 -1.74
CA HIS A 151 14.81 -3.09 -2.55
C HIS A 151 14.51 -4.46 -1.89
N ASP A 152 14.65 -4.58 -0.56
CA ASP A 152 14.21 -5.75 0.20
C ASP A 152 12.71 -6.05 0.06
N LEU A 153 11.86 -5.01 0.18
CA LEU A 153 10.42 -5.11 0.00
C LEU A 153 10.07 -5.67 -1.38
N MET A 154 10.67 -5.10 -2.44
CA MET A 154 10.47 -5.56 -3.82
C MET A 154 10.85 -7.02 -3.97
N ARG A 155 12.05 -7.42 -3.54
CA ARG A 155 12.52 -8.81 -3.66
C ARG A 155 11.59 -9.79 -2.95
N ARG A 156 11.16 -9.47 -1.72
CA ARG A 156 10.27 -10.33 -0.93
C ARG A 156 8.89 -10.46 -1.59
N LEU A 157 8.26 -9.35 -1.97
CA LEU A 157 6.95 -9.36 -2.62
C LEU A 157 6.97 -10.04 -3.98
N CYS A 158 8.01 -9.81 -4.79
CA CYS A 158 8.15 -10.45 -6.09
C CYS A 158 8.32 -11.97 -5.94
N ALA A 159 9.16 -12.43 -5.01
CA ALA A 159 9.31 -13.86 -4.74
C ALA A 159 8.01 -14.50 -4.24
N MET A 160 7.27 -13.80 -3.38
CA MET A 160 5.94 -14.22 -2.91
C MET A 160 4.94 -14.33 -4.07
N HIS A 161 4.85 -13.29 -4.90
CA HIS A 161 3.93 -13.24 -6.05
C HIS A 161 4.24 -14.31 -7.10
N ALA A 162 5.52 -14.59 -7.36
CA ALA A 162 5.92 -15.66 -8.27
C ALA A 162 5.42 -17.04 -7.82
N ARG A 163 5.34 -17.29 -6.50
CA ARG A 163 4.89 -18.58 -5.94
C ARG A 163 3.37 -18.73 -5.89
N SER A 164 2.65 -17.70 -5.45
CA SER A 164 1.22 -17.80 -5.13
C SER A 164 0.31 -16.92 -5.98
N GLY A 165 0.86 -15.91 -6.67
CA GLY A 165 0.06 -14.87 -7.31
C GLY A 165 -0.81 -15.40 -8.46
N ARG A 166 -0.30 -16.36 -9.25
CA ARG A 166 -1.06 -16.91 -10.40
C ARG A 166 -2.31 -17.66 -9.96
N ALA A 167 -2.16 -18.54 -8.97
CA ALA A 167 -3.28 -19.32 -8.43
C ALA A 167 -4.34 -18.41 -7.78
N ALA A 168 -3.90 -17.35 -7.10
CA ALA A 168 -4.79 -16.39 -6.44
C ALA A 168 -5.29 -15.25 -7.35
N ARG A 169 -4.88 -15.20 -8.63
CA ARG A 169 -5.18 -14.12 -9.59
C ARG A 169 -4.79 -12.73 -9.07
N VAL A 170 -3.59 -12.61 -8.50
CA VAL A 170 -3.16 -11.39 -7.81
C VAL A 170 -2.48 -10.40 -8.74
N GLY A 171 -2.93 -9.15 -8.68
CA GLY A 171 -2.17 -8.00 -9.17
C GLY A 171 -1.19 -7.52 -8.12
N LEU A 172 0.08 -7.28 -8.52
CA LEU A 172 1.11 -6.69 -7.67
C LEU A 172 1.67 -5.41 -8.32
N GLY A 173 1.45 -4.28 -7.67
CA GLY A 173 1.97 -2.99 -8.11
C GLY A 173 2.95 -2.39 -7.11
N PHE A 174 3.89 -1.58 -7.58
CA PHE A 174 4.79 -0.80 -6.73
C PHE A 174 4.68 0.69 -7.06
N TYR A 175 4.53 1.52 -6.02
CA TYR A 175 4.52 2.97 -6.13
C TYR A 175 5.85 3.54 -5.64
N ALA A 176 5.90 4.83 -5.28
CA ALA A 176 7.06 5.42 -4.62
C ALA A 176 7.27 4.88 -3.19
N PHE A 177 8.49 5.02 -2.65
CA PHE A 177 8.86 4.63 -1.27
C PHE A 177 8.48 3.17 -0.95
N GLN A 178 7.93 2.83 0.21
CA GLN A 178 7.55 1.45 0.53
C GLN A 178 6.10 1.12 0.16
N ARG A 179 5.42 1.98 -0.61
CA ARG A 179 4.01 1.76 -0.96
C ARG A 179 3.88 0.76 -2.10
N PHE A 180 3.00 -0.23 -1.91
CA PHE A 180 2.68 -1.24 -2.90
C PHE A 180 1.19 -1.52 -2.96
N HIS A 181 0.77 -2.21 -4.03
CA HIS A 181 -0.61 -2.53 -4.36
C HIS A 181 -0.82 -4.03 -4.39
N ILE A 182 -1.92 -4.51 -3.81
CA ILE A 182 -2.40 -5.88 -3.97
C ILE A 182 -3.88 -5.85 -4.35
N ASP A 183 -4.24 -6.61 -5.37
CA ASP A 183 -5.63 -6.91 -5.70
C ASP A 183 -5.81 -8.36 -6.17
N THR A 184 -7.02 -8.90 -6.10
CA THR A 184 -7.34 -10.24 -6.66
C THR A 184 -8.23 -10.18 -7.90
N ASN A 185 -8.15 -9.10 -8.69
CA ASN A 185 -8.95 -8.92 -9.90
C ASN A 185 -8.26 -9.50 -11.16
N GLY A 186 -6.99 -9.88 -11.08
CA GLY A 186 -6.29 -10.54 -12.19
C GLY A 186 -4.77 -10.62 -11.99
N PHE A 187 -4.15 -11.68 -12.49
CA PHE A 187 -2.70 -11.91 -12.36
C PHE A 187 -1.91 -10.95 -13.27
N ARG A 188 -1.32 -9.91 -12.68
CA ARG A 188 -0.51 -8.91 -13.39
C ARG A 188 0.50 -8.24 -12.46
N ARG A 189 1.46 -7.54 -13.04
CA ARG A 189 2.50 -6.83 -12.29
C ARG A 189 2.91 -5.53 -12.98
N TRP A 190 3.15 -4.48 -12.21
CA TRP A 190 3.55 -3.16 -12.71
C TRP A 190 4.31 -2.39 -11.62
N GLY A 191 4.89 -1.24 -11.96
CA GLY A 191 5.52 -0.38 -10.97
C GLY A 191 6.52 0.60 -11.57
N SER A 192 7.22 1.34 -10.71
CA SER A 192 8.07 2.47 -11.10
C SER A 192 9.55 2.12 -11.30
N SER A 193 9.86 0.93 -11.82
CA SER A 193 11.23 0.56 -12.23
C SER A 193 11.43 0.73 -13.74
N GLY A 194 12.68 0.55 -14.19
CA GLY A 194 13.07 0.57 -15.60
C GLY A 194 13.10 1.95 -16.26
N PRO A 195 13.52 2.05 -17.54
CA PRO A 195 13.82 3.33 -18.21
C PRO A 195 12.65 4.32 -18.31
N ASN A 196 11.41 3.81 -18.28
CA ASN A 196 10.20 4.61 -18.41
C ASN A 196 9.42 4.77 -17.08
N HIS A 197 9.98 4.31 -15.95
CA HIS A 197 9.32 4.29 -14.64
C HIS A 197 7.91 3.67 -14.65
N ASN A 198 7.70 2.65 -15.48
CA ASN A 198 6.44 1.91 -15.59
C ASN A 198 6.69 0.39 -15.71
N GLU A 199 7.91 -0.06 -15.49
CA GLU A 199 8.25 -1.47 -15.48
C GLU A 199 8.08 -2.07 -14.09
N SER A 200 7.55 -3.29 -14.03
CA SER A 200 7.46 -4.02 -12.76
C SER A 200 8.86 -4.32 -12.20
N PRO A 201 9.13 -3.98 -10.92
CA PRO A 201 10.37 -4.40 -10.24
C PRO A 201 10.64 -5.90 -10.33
N CYS A 202 9.58 -6.72 -10.34
CA CYS A 202 9.74 -8.18 -10.44
C CYS A 202 10.31 -8.61 -11.79
N ALA A 203 9.96 -7.91 -12.88
CA ALA A 203 10.51 -8.20 -14.20
C ALA A 203 11.99 -7.82 -14.29
N VAL A 204 12.38 -6.71 -13.65
CA VAL A 204 13.78 -6.25 -13.56
C VAL A 204 14.61 -7.25 -12.74
N ILE A 205 14.13 -7.63 -11.56
CA ILE A 205 14.79 -8.62 -10.68
C ILE A 205 14.95 -9.98 -11.39
N GLU A 206 13.96 -10.43 -12.15
CA GLU A 206 14.04 -11.70 -12.91
C GLU A 206 15.10 -11.69 -14.01
N ARG A 207 15.48 -10.51 -14.52
CA ARG A 207 16.62 -10.37 -15.45
C ARG A 207 17.97 -10.29 -14.73
N GLY A 208 17.99 -10.27 -13.40
CA GLY A 208 19.19 -10.08 -12.60
C GLY A 208 19.65 -8.61 -12.53
N GLU A 209 18.76 -7.68 -12.84
CA GLU A 209 19.01 -6.23 -12.79
C GLU A 209 18.54 -5.65 -11.44
N ASP A 210 19.09 -4.48 -11.08
CA ASP A 210 18.66 -3.71 -9.90
C ASP A 210 17.38 -2.92 -10.23
N PRO A 211 16.25 -3.13 -9.52
CA PRO A 211 15.02 -2.37 -9.73
C PRO A 211 15.13 -0.90 -9.29
N GLU A 212 16.19 -0.50 -8.58
CA GLU A 212 16.46 0.85 -8.10
C GLU A 212 17.91 1.30 -8.42
N PRO A 213 18.28 1.46 -9.70
CA PRO A 213 19.63 1.82 -10.06
C PRO A 213 20.04 3.20 -9.50
N PRO A 214 21.33 3.44 -9.22
CA PRO A 214 21.80 4.70 -8.64
C PRO A 214 21.33 5.93 -9.45
N GLY A 215 20.78 6.93 -8.76
CA GLY A 215 20.29 8.18 -9.36
C GLY A 215 18.79 8.20 -9.71
N THR A 216 18.03 7.15 -9.39
CA THR A 216 16.57 7.12 -9.58
C THR A 216 15.77 7.40 -8.30
N GLU A 217 16.33 8.16 -7.33
CA GLU A 217 15.52 8.64 -6.19
C GLU A 217 14.24 9.24 -6.75
N ALA A 218 13.10 8.69 -6.32
CA ALA A 218 11.80 9.07 -6.84
C ALA A 218 11.63 10.57 -6.60
N VAL A 219 11.86 11.38 -7.64
CA VAL A 219 11.45 12.78 -7.62
C VAL A 219 9.94 12.71 -7.36
N PRO A 220 9.44 13.22 -6.22
CA PRO A 220 8.01 13.28 -6.03
C PRO A 220 7.49 14.05 -7.23
N ARG A 221 6.60 13.43 -8.02
CA ARG A 221 5.80 14.21 -8.95
C ARG A 221 5.04 15.17 -8.05
N ALA A 222 5.50 16.42 -8.02
CA ALA A 222 4.80 17.49 -7.35
C ALA A 222 3.33 17.33 -7.70
N ALA A 223 2.47 17.26 -6.70
CA ALA A 223 1.04 17.44 -6.89
C ALA A 223 0.89 18.69 -7.77
N ARG A 224 0.43 18.48 -9.01
CA ARG A 224 0.06 19.56 -9.93
C ARG A 224 -1.44 19.61 -9.95
#